data_AF-A0A6N9B8H8-F1
#
_entry.id   AF-A0A6N9B8H8-F1
#
_cell.length_a   1.000
_cell.length_b   1.000
_cell.length_c   1.000
_cell.angle_alpha   90.00
_cell.angle_beta   90.00
_cell.angle_gamma   90.00
#
_symmetry.space_group_name_H-M   'P 1'
#
loop_
_entity.id
_entity.type
_entity.pdbx_description
1 polymer ?
#
loop_
_entity_poly.entity_id
_entity_poly.type
_entity_poly.pdbx_seq_one_letter_code
_entity_poly.pdbx_strand_id
1 'polypeptide(L)'
;SSKKIDSIILCTGYLHHFPFLEDNLKLKTANRLATADLYKGVVWAHNPKLFYLGMQDQWYTFNMFDAQAWYVRDIILGRIEVPDRDQMLADVDARVAEEDAIDDPYGPIVYQGNYVRELIAETDYPSFDVDASDQAFIKWKKHKKQDIMAFRDNGYVSPMTGVHAPPHHTKWVEAMDDSLESYLQI
;
A
#
# COMPACT_ATOMS: atom_id res chain seq x y z
N SER A 1 1.15 32.99 -20.24
CA SER A 1 2.62 33.14 -20.26
C SER A 1 3.24 31.91 -20.92
N SER A 2 4.45 31.99 -21.44
CA SER A 2 5.25 30.84 -21.92
C SER A 2 6.62 30.84 -21.24
N LYS A 3 7.26 29.68 -21.14
CA LYS A 3 8.60 29.51 -20.56
C LYS A 3 9.42 28.59 -21.46
N LYS A 4 10.70 28.92 -21.68
CA LYS A 4 11.65 28.01 -22.35
C LYS A 4 12.07 26.91 -21.37
N ILE A 5 12.07 25.67 -21.83
CA ILE A 5 12.50 24.48 -21.08
C ILE A 5 13.45 23.65 -21.94
N ASP A 6 14.40 22.97 -21.31
CA ASP A 6 15.42 22.16 -22.01
C ASP A 6 15.08 20.67 -22.03
N SER A 7 14.22 20.20 -21.13
CA SER A 7 13.80 18.79 -21.05
C SER A 7 12.39 18.66 -20.48
N ILE A 8 11.70 17.60 -20.87
CA ILE A 8 10.37 17.24 -20.38
C ILE A 8 10.47 15.83 -19.79
N ILE A 9 10.09 15.69 -18.52
CA ILE A 9 9.96 14.39 -17.84
C ILE A 9 8.48 14.21 -17.49
N LEU A 10 7.85 13.18 -18.05
CA LEU A 10 6.43 12.90 -17.84
C LEU A 10 6.24 12.00 -16.61
N CYS A 11 6.02 12.61 -15.44
CA CYS A 11 5.70 11.89 -14.20
C CYS A 11 4.19 11.63 -14.08
N THR A 12 3.57 11.06 -15.12
CA THR A 12 2.09 10.97 -15.28
C THR A 12 1.48 9.65 -14.79
N GLY A 13 2.19 8.92 -13.92
CA GLY A 13 1.71 7.66 -13.35
C GLY A 13 1.89 6.44 -14.27
N TYR A 14 1.19 5.37 -13.92
CA TYR A 14 1.26 4.05 -14.58
C TYR A 14 -0.15 3.48 -14.79
N LEU A 15 -0.24 2.41 -15.57
CA LEU A 15 -1.49 1.69 -15.84
C LEU A 15 -1.37 0.24 -15.38
N HIS A 16 -2.44 -0.31 -14.81
CA HIS A 16 -2.58 -1.75 -14.63
C HIS A 16 -2.65 -2.41 -16.02
N HIS A 17 -1.64 -3.21 -16.35
CA HIS A 17 -1.50 -3.81 -17.68
C HIS A 17 -1.06 -5.27 -17.59
N PHE A 18 -1.92 -6.18 -18.07
CA PHE A 18 -1.71 -7.63 -18.03
C PHE A 18 -1.77 -8.23 -19.44
N PRO A 19 -0.70 -8.13 -20.24
CA PRO A 19 -0.69 -8.60 -21.64
C PRO A 19 -0.71 -10.12 -21.76
N PHE A 20 -0.49 -10.84 -20.66
CA PHE A 20 -0.43 -12.30 -20.59
C PHE A 20 -1.76 -12.96 -20.18
N LEU A 21 -2.80 -12.18 -19.89
CA LEU A 21 -4.13 -12.69 -19.52
C LEU A 21 -5.11 -12.56 -20.69
N GLU A 22 -6.15 -13.39 -20.68
CA GLU A 22 -7.34 -13.21 -21.52
C GLU A 22 -8.25 -12.11 -20.95
N ASP A 23 -9.06 -11.47 -21.80
CA ASP A 23 -9.82 -10.27 -21.43
C ASP A 23 -10.82 -10.48 -20.28
N ASN A 24 -11.35 -11.70 -20.11
CA ASN A 24 -12.25 -12.10 -19.02
C ASN A 24 -11.53 -12.34 -17.67
N LEU A 25 -10.19 -12.46 -17.69
CA LEU A 25 -9.37 -12.61 -16.49
C LEU A 25 -8.63 -11.33 -16.12
N LYS A 26 -8.51 -10.37 -17.05
CA LYS A 26 -7.81 -9.09 -16.83
C LYS A 26 -8.55 -8.21 -15.83
N LEU A 27 -7.87 -7.92 -14.72
CA LEU A 27 -8.24 -6.82 -13.85
C LEU A 27 -8.21 -5.50 -14.63
N LYS A 28 -9.31 -4.74 -14.59
CA LYS A 28 -9.43 -3.39 -15.14
C LYS A 28 -9.83 -2.47 -14.01
N THR A 29 -8.92 -1.59 -13.61
CA THR A 29 -9.11 -0.76 -12.42
C THR A 29 -8.35 0.56 -12.52
N ALA A 30 -8.76 1.53 -11.72
CA ALA A 30 -7.99 2.75 -11.51
C ALA A 30 -6.90 2.51 -10.45
N ASN A 31 -5.87 3.36 -10.42
CA ASN A 31 -4.94 3.37 -9.29
C ASN A 31 -5.60 4.07 -8.10
N ARG A 32 -6.11 3.27 -7.14
CA ARG A 32 -6.85 3.69 -5.94
C ARG A 32 -6.71 2.64 -4.83
N LEU A 33 -7.18 2.92 -3.62
CA LEU A 33 -7.07 2.02 -2.47
C LEU A 33 -8.10 0.87 -2.52
N ALA A 34 -9.33 1.12 -2.97
CA ALA A 34 -10.34 0.09 -3.18
C ALA A 34 -10.28 -0.43 -4.62
N THR A 35 -9.52 -1.50 -4.85
CA THR A 35 -9.36 -2.07 -6.19
C THR A 35 -10.66 -2.73 -6.68
N ALA A 36 -11.09 -2.35 -7.88
CA ALA A 36 -12.30 -2.87 -8.52
C ALA A 36 -12.28 -4.42 -8.66
N ASP A 37 -13.45 -5.03 -8.48
CA ASP A 37 -13.73 -6.46 -8.68
C ASP A 37 -12.87 -7.44 -7.85
N LEU A 38 -12.14 -6.94 -6.83
CA LEU A 38 -11.34 -7.76 -5.92
C LEU A 38 -11.98 -7.86 -4.54
N TYR A 39 -12.65 -8.99 -4.27
CA TYR A 39 -13.13 -9.30 -2.92
C TYR A 39 -11.95 -9.37 -1.95
N LYS A 40 -12.09 -8.71 -0.79
CA LYS A 40 -11.01 -8.53 0.20
C LYS A 40 -9.73 -7.95 -0.43
N GLY A 41 -9.87 -7.24 -1.55
CA GLY A 41 -8.75 -6.69 -2.32
C GLY A 41 -7.83 -7.72 -2.97
N VAL A 42 -8.15 -9.02 -2.96
CA VAL A 42 -7.26 -10.08 -3.47
C VAL A 42 -7.93 -11.13 -4.34
N VAL A 43 -9.22 -11.41 -4.16
CA VAL A 43 -9.91 -12.50 -4.88
C VAL A 43 -10.67 -11.93 -6.08
N TRP A 44 -10.39 -12.43 -7.29
CA TRP A 44 -11.09 -11.98 -8.50
C TRP A 44 -12.55 -12.45 -8.48
N ALA A 45 -13.50 -11.53 -8.34
CA ALA A 45 -14.92 -11.85 -8.13
C ALA A 45 -15.55 -12.67 -9.27
N HIS A 46 -15.00 -12.56 -10.50
CA HIS A 46 -15.51 -13.30 -11.66
C HIS A 46 -14.89 -14.69 -11.83
N ASN A 47 -13.82 -15.01 -11.10
CA ASN A 47 -13.25 -16.35 -10.98
C ASN A 47 -12.43 -16.45 -9.68
N PRO A 48 -12.99 -16.96 -8.57
CA PRO A 48 -12.35 -16.94 -7.24
C PRO A 48 -11.16 -17.90 -7.11
N LYS A 49 -10.72 -18.53 -8.21
CA LYS A 49 -9.45 -19.29 -8.29
C LYS A 49 -8.29 -18.43 -8.81
N LEU A 50 -8.56 -17.20 -9.24
CA LEU A 50 -7.57 -16.21 -9.63
C LEU A 50 -7.45 -15.16 -8.54
N PHE A 51 -6.22 -14.85 -8.15
CA PHE A 51 -5.90 -13.88 -7.12
C PHE A 51 -4.96 -12.81 -7.65
N TYR A 52 -5.07 -11.61 -7.11
CA TYR A 52 -4.21 -10.47 -7.39
C TYR A 52 -3.63 -9.95 -6.07
N LEU A 53 -2.34 -9.66 -6.04
CA LEU A 53 -1.65 -9.13 -4.87
C LEU A 53 -1.09 -7.73 -5.18
N GLY A 54 -1.22 -6.80 -4.23
CA GLY A 54 -0.64 -5.46 -4.30
C GLY A 54 -1.15 -4.59 -5.44
N MET A 55 -2.39 -4.80 -5.89
CA MET A 55 -2.99 -4.02 -7.01
C MET A 55 -3.57 -2.68 -6.57
N GLN A 56 -3.69 -2.44 -5.26
CA GLN A 56 -4.08 -1.17 -4.67
C GLN A 56 -2.96 -0.13 -4.86
N ASP A 57 -3.33 1.15 -4.87
CA ASP A 57 -2.38 2.24 -4.62
C ASP A 57 -1.84 2.15 -3.19
N GLN A 58 -0.64 2.67 -2.92
CA GLN A 58 0.17 2.19 -1.78
C GLN A 58 0.60 3.29 -0.82
N TRP A 59 -0.02 3.30 0.37
CA TRP A 59 0.60 3.80 1.61
C TRP A 59 1.39 2.69 2.29
N TYR A 60 0.71 1.60 2.64
CA TYR A 60 1.30 0.35 3.08
C TYR A 60 1.78 -0.46 1.88
N THR A 61 2.89 -1.19 2.08
CA THR A 61 3.50 -2.03 1.04
C THR A 61 3.77 -3.43 1.59
N PHE A 62 4.97 -3.70 2.11
CA PHE A 62 5.42 -5.07 2.41
C PHE A 62 4.48 -5.84 3.35
N ASN A 63 4.12 -5.28 4.51
CA ASN A 63 3.23 -5.98 5.43
C ASN A 63 1.78 -6.05 4.95
N MET A 64 1.35 -5.17 4.03
CA MET A 64 0.08 -5.33 3.33
C MET A 64 0.15 -6.51 2.36
N PHE A 65 1.25 -6.65 1.60
CA PHE A 65 1.45 -7.78 0.71
C PHE A 65 1.52 -9.11 1.48
N ASP A 66 2.16 -9.12 2.65
CA ASP A 66 2.15 -10.28 3.54
C ASP A 66 0.73 -10.61 4.01
N ALA A 67 -0.01 -9.63 4.54
CA ALA A 67 -1.40 -9.85 4.96
C ALA A 67 -2.28 -10.41 3.82
N GLN A 68 -2.13 -9.86 2.61
CA GLN A 68 -2.80 -10.35 1.40
C GLN A 68 -2.38 -11.80 1.06
N ALA A 69 -1.08 -12.10 1.09
CA ALA A 69 -0.56 -13.42 0.76
C ALA A 69 -1.01 -14.49 1.77
N TRP A 70 -1.03 -14.17 3.07
CA TRP A 70 -1.56 -15.06 4.11
C TRP A 70 -3.06 -15.32 3.93
N TYR A 71 -3.82 -14.29 3.58
CA TYR A 71 -5.25 -14.42 3.31
C TYR A 71 -5.52 -15.37 2.13
N VAL A 72 -4.83 -15.14 1.01
CA VAL A 72 -4.93 -15.98 -0.20
C VAL A 72 -4.46 -17.42 0.09
N ARG A 73 -3.39 -17.60 0.86
CA ARG A 73 -2.91 -18.91 1.30
C ARG A 73 -4.02 -19.67 2.03
N ASP A 74 -4.70 -19.03 2.98
CA ASP A 74 -5.72 -19.69 3.79
C ASP A 74 -7.00 -20.01 3.01
N ILE A 75 -7.32 -19.24 1.97
CA ILE A 75 -8.32 -19.63 0.97
C ILE A 75 -7.87 -20.90 0.21
N ILE A 76 -6.65 -20.91 -0.32
CA ILE A 76 -6.13 -22.03 -1.11
C ILE A 76 -6.06 -23.33 -0.27
N LEU A 77 -5.76 -23.22 1.01
CA LEU A 77 -5.74 -24.34 1.95
C LEU A 77 -7.12 -24.76 2.47
N GLY A 78 -8.19 -24.06 2.08
CA GLY A 78 -9.56 -24.34 2.52
C GLY A 78 -9.85 -23.98 3.98
N ARG A 79 -9.07 -23.06 4.56
CA ARG A 79 -9.26 -22.53 5.92
C ARG A 79 -10.22 -21.34 5.94
N ILE A 80 -10.25 -20.59 4.84
CA ILE A 80 -11.19 -19.48 4.60
C ILE A 80 -12.07 -19.87 3.42
N GLU A 81 -13.38 -19.82 3.62
CA GLU A 81 -14.36 -20.01 2.55
C GLU A 81 -14.59 -18.70 1.80
N VAL A 82 -14.60 -18.77 0.47
CA VAL A 82 -14.90 -17.61 -0.39
C VAL A 82 -16.42 -17.58 -0.64
N PRO A 83 -17.08 -16.43 -0.41
CA PRO A 83 -18.52 -16.31 -0.60
C PRO A 83 -18.91 -16.36 -2.08
N ASP A 84 -20.22 -16.27 -2.36
CA ASP A 84 -20.70 -16.19 -3.73
C ASP A 84 -20.32 -14.85 -4.40
N ARG A 85 -20.50 -14.79 -5.73
CA ARG A 85 -20.11 -13.64 -6.53
C ARG A 85 -20.81 -12.34 -6.14
N ASP A 86 -22.08 -12.40 -5.76
CA ASP A 86 -22.83 -11.18 -5.48
C ASP A 86 -22.41 -10.60 -4.12
N GLN A 87 -22.10 -11.47 -3.15
CA GLN A 87 -21.48 -11.08 -1.88
C GLN A 87 -20.06 -10.51 -2.08
N MET A 88 -19.26 -11.10 -2.97
CA MET A 88 -17.93 -10.59 -3.32
C MET A 88 -17.99 -9.18 -3.92
N LEU A 89 -18.94 -8.92 -4.83
CA LEU A 89 -19.10 -7.60 -5.43
C LEU A 89 -19.66 -6.57 -4.43
N ALA A 90 -20.55 -6.98 -3.52
CA ALA A 90 -21.05 -6.10 -2.47
C ALA A 90 -19.94 -5.64 -1.50
N ASP A 91 -18.95 -6.50 -1.19
CA ASP A 91 -17.74 -6.11 -0.44
C ASP A 91 -16.95 -5.03 -1.18
N VAL A 92 -16.73 -5.21 -2.49
CA VAL A 92 -16.03 -4.23 -3.33
C VAL A 92 -16.77 -2.90 -3.35
N ASP A 93 -18.08 -2.90 -3.59
CA ASP A 93 -18.90 -1.68 -3.64
C ASP A 93 -18.85 -0.92 -2.30
N ALA A 94 -18.91 -1.65 -1.18
CA ALA A 94 -18.80 -1.05 0.15
C ALA A 94 -17.42 -0.40 0.37
N ARG A 95 -16.34 -1.07 -0.03
CA ARG A 95 -14.96 -0.54 0.06
C ARG A 95 -14.77 0.71 -0.81
N VAL A 96 -15.31 0.71 -2.02
CA VAL A 96 -15.28 1.86 -2.93
C VAL A 96 -16.03 3.04 -2.32
N ALA A 97 -17.22 2.80 -1.78
CA ALA A 97 -18.02 3.85 -1.12
C ALA A 97 -17.33 4.40 0.13
N GLU A 98 -16.67 3.55 0.92
CA GLU A 98 -15.89 3.98 2.08
C GLU A 98 -14.68 4.82 1.68
N GLU A 99 -13.92 4.42 0.65
CA GLU A 99 -12.80 5.21 0.12
C GLU A 99 -13.27 6.57 -0.43
N ASP A 100 -14.35 6.59 -1.22
CA ASP A 100 -14.90 7.80 -1.83
C ASP A 100 -15.43 8.79 -0.77
N ALA A 101 -15.80 8.31 0.42
CA ALA A 101 -16.28 9.14 1.52
C ALA A 101 -15.15 9.81 2.32
N ILE A 102 -13.88 9.49 2.06
CA ILE A 102 -12.74 10.07 2.77
C ILE A 102 -12.51 11.51 2.31
N ASP A 103 -12.70 12.47 3.21
CA ASP A 103 -12.60 13.91 2.91
C ASP A 103 -11.35 14.59 3.52
N ASP A 104 -10.61 13.88 4.37
CA ASP A 104 -9.42 14.40 5.04
C ASP A 104 -8.11 13.83 4.45
N PRO A 105 -6.99 14.55 4.54
CA PRO A 105 -5.75 14.12 3.91
C PRO A 105 -5.07 12.92 4.60
N TYR A 106 -5.45 12.54 5.82
CA TYR A 106 -4.86 11.42 6.56
C TYR A 106 -5.75 10.17 6.54
N GLY A 107 -7.06 10.33 6.32
CA GLY A 107 -8.01 9.24 6.16
C GLY A 107 -7.56 8.12 5.21
N PRO A 108 -6.93 8.39 4.04
CA PRO A 108 -6.46 7.33 3.14
C PRO A 108 -5.40 6.40 3.78
N ILE A 109 -4.60 6.91 4.72
CA ILE A 109 -3.63 6.11 5.48
C ILE A 109 -4.38 5.15 6.41
N VAL A 110 -5.31 5.69 7.19
CA VAL A 110 -6.10 4.91 8.17
C VAL A 110 -6.98 3.89 7.48
N TYR A 111 -7.58 4.24 6.34
CA TYR A 111 -8.35 3.31 5.51
C TYR A 111 -7.52 2.08 5.11
N GLN A 112 -6.30 2.30 4.60
CA GLN A 112 -5.45 1.18 4.19
C GLN A 112 -4.86 0.44 5.41
N GLY A 113 -4.62 1.12 6.53
CA GLY A 113 -4.30 0.48 7.81
C GLY A 113 -5.42 -0.44 8.29
N ASN A 114 -6.68 0.00 8.19
CA ASN A 114 -7.86 -0.82 8.51
C ASN A 114 -7.95 -2.05 7.63
N TYR A 115 -7.69 -1.92 6.33
CA TYR A 115 -7.61 -3.05 5.41
C TYR A 115 -6.54 -4.08 5.82
N VAL A 116 -5.32 -3.62 6.17
CA VAL A 116 -4.27 -4.52 6.67
C VAL A 116 -4.71 -5.22 7.96
N ARG A 117 -5.29 -4.48 8.91
CA ARG A 117 -5.78 -5.03 10.19
C ARG A 117 -6.86 -6.09 9.99
N GLU A 118 -7.79 -5.84 9.06
CA GLU A 118 -8.84 -6.78 8.66
C GLU A 118 -8.26 -8.11 8.19
N LEU A 119 -7.33 -8.08 7.23
CA LEU A 119 -6.75 -9.31 6.68
C LEU A 119 -5.91 -10.08 7.69
N ILE A 120 -5.15 -9.38 8.54
CA ILE A 120 -4.35 -10.00 9.59
C ILE A 120 -5.27 -10.72 10.60
N ALA A 121 -6.40 -10.12 10.96
CA ALA A 121 -7.33 -10.70 11.94
C ALA A 121 -8.00 -12.00 11.46
N GLU A 122 -8.01 -12.27 10.15
CA GLU A 122 -8.61 -13.47 9.56
C GLU A 122 -7.59 -14.61 9.32
N THR A 123 -6.33 -14.43 9.72
CA THR A 123 -5.26 -15.43 9.48
C THR A 123 -4.35 -15.62 10.69
N ASP A 124 -3.35 -16.50 10.57
CA ASP A 124 -2.29 -16.68 11.56
C ASP A 124 -1.08 -15.74 11.38
N TYR A 125 -1.16 -14.73 10.51
CA TYR A 125 -0.08 -13.75 10.36
C TYR A 125 0.18 -13.03 11.69
N PRO A 126 1.44 -12.93 12.17
CA PRO A 126 1.75 -12.24 13.41
C PRO A 126 1.29 -10.78 13.35
N SER A 127 0.35 -10.42 14.23
CA SER A 127 -0.14 -9.05 14.32
C SER A 127 0.97 -8.09 14.77
N PHE A 128 0.83 -6.82 14.39
CA PHE A 128 1.73 -5.73 14.76
C PHE A 128 0.95 -4.45 15.03
N ASP A 129 1.64 -3.43 15.54
CA ASP A 129 1.02 -2.14 15.85
C ASP A 129 0.76 -1.33 14.56
N VAL A 130 -0.40 -1.58 13.94
CA VAL A 130 -0.87 -0.85 12.76
C VAL A 130 -1.10 0.63 13.09
N ASP A 131 -1.56 0.96 14.30
CA ASP A 131 -1.80 2.35 14.71
C ASP A 131 -0.48 3.12 14.79
N ALA A 132 0.58 2.51 15.32
CA ALA A 132 1.93 3.10 15.30
C ALA A 132 2.44 3.32 13.87
N SER A 133 2.09 2.43 12.93
CA SER A 133 2.42 2.59 11.51
C SER A 133 1.66 3.77 10.88
N ASP A 134 0.37 3.92 11.17
CA ASP A 134 -0.43 5.08 10.74
C ASP A 134 0.15 6.39 11.28
N GLN A 135 0.55 6.42 12.55
CA GLN A 135 1.20 7.59 13.14
C GLN A 135 2.55 7.91 12.49
N ALA A 136 3.32 6.89 12.11
CA ALA A 136 4.58 7.09 11.37
C ALA A 136 4.33 7.74 10.00
N PHE A 137 3.31 7.28 9.24
CA PHE A 137 2.92 7.91 7.97
C PHE A 137 2.42 9.34 8.15
N ILE A 138 1.60 9.60 9.16
CA ILE A 138 1.13 10.96 9.49
C ILE A 138 2.30 11.88 9.80
N LYS A 139 3.29 11.42 10.59
CA LYS A 139 4.51 12.17 10.90
C LYS A 139 5.35 12.42 9.64
N TRP A 140 5.55 11.39 8.81
CA TRP A 140 6.25 11.50 7.52
C TRP A 140 5.60 12.56 6.61
N LYS A 141 4.26 12.58 6.53
CA LYS A 141 3.53 13.57 5.74
C LYS A 141 3.73 14.99 6.28
N LYS A 142 3.76 15.15 7.61
CA LYS A 142 4.06 16.44 8.25
C LYS A 142 5.50 16.89 7.95
N HIS A 143 6.49 16.01 8.04
CA HIS A 143 7.88 16.34 7.69
C HIS A 143 8.03 16.77 6.23
N LYS A 144 7.33 16.11 5.29
CA LYS A 144 7.31 16.53 3.87
C LYS A 144 6.74 17.93 3.66
N LYS A 145 5.73 18.32 4.45
CA LYS A 145 5.19 19.69 4.42
C LYS A 145 6.13 20.71 5.05
N GLN A 146 6.86 20.31 6.09
CA GLN A 146 7.82 21.17 6.78
C GLN A 146 9.03 21.47 5.90
N ASP A 147 9.64 20.44 5.32
CA ASP A 147 10.76 20.59 4.39
C ASP A 147 10.77 19.41 3.40
N ILE A 148 10.41 19.70 2.15
CA ILE A 148 10.34 18.68 1.10
C ILE A 148 11.73 18.15 0.69
N MET A 149 12.81 18.86 1.00
CA MET A 149 14.19 18.45 0.69
C MET A 149 14.87 17.76 1.88
N ALA A 150 14.38 17.94 3.11
CA ALA A 150 14.97 17.37 4.32
C ALA A 150 14.11 16.33 5.05
N PHE A 151 12.92 15.97 4.54
CA PHE A 151 12.02 15.03 5.24
C PHE A 151 12.66 13.66 5.52
N ARG A 152 13.66 13.25 4.73
CA ARG A 152 14.40 11.98 4.90
C ARG A 152 15.40 12.00 6.06
N ASP A 153 15.75 13.16 6.59
CA ASP A 153 16.71 13.29 7.70
C ASP A 153 16.08 13.01 9.08
N ASN A 154 14.90 12.36 9.11
CA ASN A 154 14.12 12.11 10.31
C ASN A 154 14.03 10.62 10.63
N GLY A 155 14.17 10.27 11.92
CA GLY A 155 13.89 8.92 12.44
C GLY A 155 12.43 8.72 12.87
N TYR A 156 12.01 7.45 12.85
CA TYR A 156 10.67 6.99 13.26
C TYR A 156 10.81 5.81 14.22
N VAL A 157 9.75 5.55 14.99
CA VAL A 157 9.67 4.41 15.91
C VAL A 157 9.17 3.19 15.15
N SER A 158 9.86 2.06 15.29
CA SER A 158 9.43 0.79 14.70
C SER A 158 8.10 0.32 15.31
N PRO A 159 7.07 0.02 14.49
CA PRO A 159 5.81 -0.56 14.98
C PRO A 159 5.96 -2.03 15.43
N MET A 160 7.09 -2.66 15.10
CA MET A 160 7.39 -4.05 15.48
C MET A 160 8.16 -4.14 16.80
N THR A 161 9.08 -3.19 17.04
CA THR A 161 10.07 -3.29 18.15
C THR A 161 10.05 -2.11 19.11
N GLY A 162 9.36 -1.01 18.79
CA GLY A 162 9.37 0.21 19.59
C GLY A 162 10.72 0.97 19.58
N VAL A 163 11.71 0.51 18.83
CA VAL A 163 13.02 1.16 18.72
C VAL A 163 12.93 2.37 17.80
N HIS A 164 13.43 3.52 18.24
CA HIS A 164 13.55 4.72 17.41
C HIS A 164 14.78 4.62 16.50
N ALA A 165 14.61 4.84 15.20
CA ALA A 165 15.72 4.84 14.25
C ALA A 165 16.73 5.96 14.58
N PRO A 166 18.05 5.69 14.58
CA PRO A 166 19.06 6.71 14.77
C PRO A 166 19.10 7.67 13.56
N PRO A 167 19.65 8.90 13.73
CA PRO A 167 19.97 9.73 12.58
C PRO A 167 21.02 9.04 11.69
N HIS A 168 20.91 9.24 10.38
CA HIS A 168 21.96 8.83 9.43
C HIS A 168 23.21 9.71 9.60
N HIS A 169 24.39 9.19 9.27
CA HIS A 169 25.67 9.91 9.43
C HIS A 169 25.84 11.08 8.42
N THR A 170 25.01 11.15 7.38
CA THR A 170 25.05 12.18 6.34
C THR A 170 23.64 12.64 5.97
N LYS A 171 23.43 13.94 5.79
CA LYS A 171 22.12 14.48 5.34
C LYS A 171 21.79 14.00 3.94
N TRP A 172 20.50 13.83 3.65
CA TRP A 172 20.05 13.28 2.36
C TRP A 172 20.56 14.09 1.15
N VAL A 173 20.58 15.41 1.22
CA VAL A 173 21.04 16.28 0.12
C VAL A 173 22.55 16.18 -0.15
N GLU A 174 23.30 15.67 0.82
CA GLU A 174 24.76 15.50 0.76
C GLU A 174 25.15 14.04 0.46
N ALA A 175 24.23 13.09 0.63
CA ALA A 175 24.42 11.66 0.45
C ALA A 175 24.31 11.26 -1.04
N MET A 176 25.36 11.55 -1.81
CA MET A 176 25.41 11.30 -3.26
C MET A 176 25.81 9.86 -3.64
N ASP A 177 26.32 9.08 -2.69
CA ASP A 177 26.63 7.65 -2.85
C ASP A 177 25.44 6.83 -2.31
N ASP A 178 24.76 6.12 -3.20
CA ASP A 178 23.56 5.32 -2.90
C ASP A 178 23.87 3.83 -2.64
N SER A 179 25.15 3.47 -2.49
CA SER A 179 25.56 2.10 -2.16
C SER A 179 25.17 1.70 -0.73
N LEU A 180 24.91 0.40 -0.56
CA LEU A 180 24.64 -0.20 0.74
C LEU A 180 25.86 -0.08 1.67
N GLU A 181 27.06 -0.24 1.11
CA GLU A 181 28.33 -0.16 1.83
C GLU A 181 28.56 1.23 2.45
N SER A 182 28.21 2.31 1.73
CA SER A 182 28.26 3.67 2.23
C SER A 182 27.23 3.90 3.34
N TYR A 183 25.99 3.46 3.11
CA TYR A 183 24.86 3.67 4.02
C TYR A 183 25.01 2.98 5.39
N LEU A 184 25.71 1.84 5.44
CA LEU A 184 25.89 1.04 6.66
C LEU A 184 27.15 1.38 7.47
N GLN A 185 27.87 2.45 7.11
CA GLN A 185 29.01 2.89 7.92
C GLN A 185 28.52 3.37 9.29
N ILE A 186 29.16 2.88 10.35
CA ILE A 186 28.84 3.22 11.75
C ILE A 186 29.91 4.17 12.28
#